data_AF-A0A8X7UUT2-F1
#
_entry.id   AF-A0A8X7UUT2-F1
#
_cell.length_a   1.000
_cell.length_b   1.000
_cell.length_c   1.000
_cell.angle_alpha   90.00
_cell.angle_beta   90.00
_cell.angle_gamma   90.00
#
_symmetry.space_group_name_H-M   'P 1'
#
loop_
_entity.id
_entity.type
_entity.pdbx_description
1 polymer ?
#
loop_
_entity_poly.entity_id
_entity_poly.type
_entity_poly.pdbx_seq_one_letter_code
_entity_poly.pdbx_strand_id
1 'polypeptide(L)'
;MTSLWRHFNSYLAGAVSALASYFIKTIPQGAATTCYLALSPQVAGVTGEYFRNCNITKPSSFGQDSELAKKVWDFSTKLTDSHSGKSHS
;
A
#
# COMPACT_ATOMS: atom_id res chain seq x y z
N MET A 1 5.92 9.47 -18.86
CA MET A 1 7.03 8.54 -18.52
C MET A 1 8.19 8.84 -19.45
N THR A 2 9.34 9.25 -18.93
CA THR A 2 10.45 9.76 -19.74
C THR A 2 11.22 8.63 -20.42
N SER A 3 11.78 8.93 -21.59
CA SER A 3 12.42 8.03 -22.56
C SER A 3 13.69 7.30 -22.08
N LEU A 4 14.05 7.44 -20.80
CA LEU A 4 15.32 6.99 -20.21
C LEU A 4 15.46 5.46 -20.15
N TRP A 5 14.34 4.73 -20.24
CA TRP A 5 14.27 3.29 -20.00
C TRP A 5 14.54 2.42 -21.24
N ARG A 6 14.56 2.98 -22.46
CA ARG A 6 14.61 2.18 -23.70
C ARG A 6 16.01 1.65 -24.05
N HIS A 7 17.06 2.18 -23.43
CA HIS A 7 18.46 1.85 -23.75
C HIS A 7 19.24 1.27 -22.56
N PHE A 8 18.57 0.90 -21.46
CA PHE A 8 19.24 0.18 -20.38
C PHE A 8 19.62 -1.23 -20.87
N ASN A 9 20.92 -1.47 -21.00
CA ASN A 9 21.54 -2.72 -21.43
C ASN A 9 20.84 -3.94 -20.80
N SER A 10 20.31 -4.86 -21.61
CA SER A 10 19.46 -5.98 -21.16
C SER A 10 20.11 -6.86 -20.09
N TYR A 11 21.44 -6.95 -20.09
CA TYR A 11 22.21 -7.65 -19.05
C TYR A 11 22.18 -6.92 -17.70
N LEU A 12 22.30 -5.59 -17.68
CA LEU A 12 22.16 -4.79 -16.46
C LEU A 12 20.73 -4.83 -15.93
N ALA A 13 19.73 -4.82 -16.82
CA ALA A 13 18.34 -4.99 -16.43
C ALA A 13 18.09 -6.37 -15.77
N GLY A 14 18.67 -7.44 -16.31
CA GLY A 14 18.62 -8.77 -15.70
C GLY A 14 19.30 -8.85 -14.34
N ALA A 15 20.48 -8.25 -14.19
CA ALA A 15 21.20 -8.20 -12.91
C ALA A 15 20.45 -7.41 -11.84
N VAL A 16 19.88 -6.25 -12.20
CA VAL A 16 19.03 -5.45 -11.30
C VAL A 16 17.77 -6.21 -10.91
N SER A 17 17.15 -6.94 -11.84
CA SER A 17 15.98 -7.77 -11.56
C SER A 17 16.29 -8.92 -10.59
N ALA A 18 17.45 -9.59 -10.76
CA ALA A 18 17.88 -10.67 -9.87
C ALA A 18 18.20 -10.15 -8.45
N LEU A 19 18.90 -9.01 -8.36
CA LEU A 19 19.15 -8.32 -7.09
C LEU A 19 17.83 -7.89 -6.42
N ALA A 20 16.91 -7.28 -7.17
CA ALA A 20 15.61 -6.88 -6.66
C ALA A 20 14.80 -8.09 -6.16
N SER A 21 14.80 -9.19 -6.89
CA SER A 21 14.11 -10.43 -6.53
C SER A 21 14.61 -11.01 -5.20
N TYR A 22 15.91 -10.87 -4.92
CA TYR A 22 16.49 -11.30 -3.65
C TYR A 22 16.04 -10.43 -2.45
N PHE A 23 15.80 -9.14 -2.69
CA PHE A 23 15.32 -8.20 -1.65
C PHE A 23 13.80 -8.16 -1.49
N ILE A 24 13.04 -8.81 -2.38
CA ILE A 24 11.58 -8.89 -2.29
C ILE A 24 11.20 -9.96 -1.26
N LYS A 25 10.34 -9.57 -0.31
CA LYS A 25 9.79 -10.50 0.69
C LYS A 25 9.04 -11.65 0.00
N THR A 26 9.07 -12.83 0.59
CA THR A 26 8.30 -13.97 0.06
C THR A 26 6.80 -13.72 0.18
N ILE A 27 6.00 -14.37 -0.67
CA ILE A 27 4.53 -14.30 -0.64
C ILE A 27 3.97 -14.52 0.79
N PRO A 28 4.35 -15.59 1.53
CA PRO A 28 3.83 -15.78 2.89
C PRO A 28 4.28 -14.67 3.85
N GLN A 29 5.49 -14.14 3.72
CA GLN A 29 5.95 -13.02 4.56
C GLN A 29 5.18 -11.73 4.26
N GLY A 30 4.80 -11.48 3.01
CA GLY A 30 4.00 -10.33 2.61
C GLY A 30 2.55 -10.42 3.09
N ALA A 31 1.95 -11.61 3.05
CA ALA A 31 0.56 -11.83 3.44
C ALA A 31 0.37 -12.02 4.95
N ALA A 32 1.42 -12.34 5.70
CA ALA A 32 1.34 -12.74 7.11
C ALA A 32 0.56 -11.75 7.99
N THR A 33 0.83 -10.43 7.87
CA THR A 33 0.16 -9.42 8.70
C THR A 33 -1.33 -9.31 8.35
N THR A 34 -1.68 -9.38 7.06
CA THR A 34 -3.08 -9.34 6.62
C THR A 34 -3.85 -10.58 7.07
N CYS A 35 -3.27 -11.77 6.92
CA CYS A 35 -3.88 -13.02 7.38
C CYS A 35 -4.02 -13.05 8.92
N TYR A 36 -3.04 -12.51 9.64
CA TYR A 36 -3.10 -12.39 11.10
C TYR A 36 -4.27 -11.49 11.53
N LEU A 37 -4.47 -10.34 10.89
CA LEU A 37 -5.58 -9.44 11.20
C LEU A 37 -6.95 -10.00 10.81
N ALA A 38 -7.03 -10.73 9.69
CA ALA A 38 -8.29 -11.27 9.20
C ALA A 38 -8.77 -12.53 9.96
N LEU A 39 -7.85 -13.35 10.46
CA LEU A 39 -8.16 -14.71 10.95
C LEU A 39 -7.83 -14.92 12.43
N SER A 40 -6.97 -14.11 13.05
CA SER A 40 -6.53 -14.38 14.42
C SER A 40 -7.59 -13.95 15.44
N PRO A 41 -8.01 -14.86 16.35
CA PRO A 41 -8.93 -14.50 17.43
C PRO A 41 -8.31 -13.52 18.44
N GLN A 42 -6.97 -13.40 18.45
CA GLN A 42 -6.25 -12.49 19.36
C GLN A 42 -6.45 -11.02 19.03
N VAL A 43 -6.84 -10.70 17.79
CA VAL A 43 -7.04 -9.31 17.32
C VAL A 43 -8.49 -9.00 16.94
N ALA A 44 -9.42 -9.94 17.19
CA ALA A 44 -10.82 -9.81 16.80
C ALA A 44 -11.56 -8.59 17.39
N GLY A 45 -11.04 -7.99 18.47
CA GLY A 45 -11.57 -6.78 19.09
C GLY A 45 -10.68 -5.54 18.98
N VAL A 46 -9.54 -5.62 18.29
CA VAL A 46 -8.58 -4.51 18.20
C VAL A 46 -8.93 -3.64 16.98
N THR A 47 -9.28 -2.38 17.22
CA THR A 47 -9.63 -1.41 16.17
C THR A 47 -8.80 -0.14 16.30
N GLY A 48 -8.49 0.51 15.18
CA GLY A 48 -7.76 1.80 15.16
C GLY A 48 -6.23 1.69 15.30
N GLU A 49 -5.71 0.48 15.49
CA GLU A 49 -4.28 0.23 15.61
C GLU A 49 -3.62 -0.08 14.27
N TYR A 50 -2.36 0.31 14.12
CA TYR A 50 -1.55 0.03 12.93
C TYR A 50 -0.61 -1.15 13.20
N PHE A 51 -0.69 -2.20 12.36
CA PHE A 51 0.14 -3.39 12.50
C PHE A 51 1.23 -3.47 11.43
N ARG A 52 2.43 -3.88 11.85
CA ARG A 52 3.58 -4.18 10.99
C ARG A 52 4.22 -5.47 11.48
N ASN A 53 4.43 -6.43 10.58
CA ASN A 53 4.98 -7.75 10.92
C ASN A 53 4.19 -8.43 12.07
N CYS A 54 2.86 -8.39 11.99
CA CYS A 54 1.93 -8.92 13.01
C CYS A 54 2.02 -8.25 14.40
N ASN A 55 2.71 -7.12 14.54
CA ASN A 55 2.81 -6.39 15.81
C ASN A 55 2.25 -4.98 15.69
N ILE A 56 1.66 -4.45 16.76
CA ILE A 56 1.23 -3.05 16.84
C ILE A 56 2.47 -2.16 16.77
N THR A 57 2.43 -1.15 15.91
CA THR A 57 3.51 -0.18 15.76
C THR A 57 2.96 1.21 15.45
N LYS A 58 3.76 2.25 15.75
CA LYS A 58 3.35 3.62 15.43
C LYS A 58 3.49 3.87 13.92
N PRO A 59 2.44 4.37 13.26
CA PRO A 59 2.54 4.79 11.86
C PRO A 59 3.43 6.03 11.75
N SER A 60 3.80 6.41 10.52
CA SER A 60 4.57 7.64 10.26
C SER A 60 3.84 8.88 10.77
N SER A 61 4.55 10.01 10.92
CA SER A 61 3.95 11.29 11.34
C SER A 61 2.75 11.69 10.47
N PHE A 62 2.86 11.51 9.15
CA PHE A 62 1.75 11.73 8.22
C PHE A 62 0.58 10.76 8.42
N GLY A 63 0.87 9.52 8.84
CA GLY A 63 -0.16 8.53 9.17
C GLY A 63 -0.88 8.80 10.49
N GLN A 64 -0.41 9.76 11.29
CA GLN A 64 -1.04 10.20 12.54
C GLN A 64 -1.75 11.56 12.37
N ASP A 65 -1.58 12.24 11.24
CA ASP A 65 -2.17 13.55 10.97
C ASP A 65 -3.65 13.41 10.56
N SER A 66 -4.53 13.67 11.53
CA SER A 66 -5.98 13.61 11.34
C SER A 66 -6.52 14.69 10.40
N GLU A 67 -5.85 15.85 10.29
CA GLU A 67 -6.28 16.91 9.37
C GLU A 67 -5.95 16.55 7.93
N LEU A 68 -4.77 15.98 7.71
CA LEU A 68 -4.37 15.48 6.39
C LEU A 68 -5.27 14.33 5.94
N ALA A 69 -5.61 13.40 6.84
CA ALA A 69 -6.55 12.31 6.56
C ALA A 69 -7.92 12.84 6.08
N LYS A 70 -8.47 13.86 6.73
CA LYS A 70 -9.73 14.50 6.32
C LYS A 70 -9.63 15.14 4.94
N LYS A 71 -8.56 15.90 4.67
CA LYS A 71 -8.33 16.54 3.36
C LYS A 71 -8.28 15.51 2.23
N VAL A 72 -7.59 14.39 2.45
CA VAL A 72 -7.49 13.30 1.46
C VAL A 72 -8.84 12.60 1.26
N TRP A 73 -9.61 12.39 2.32
CA TRP A 73 -10.94 11.81 2.24
C TRP A 73 -11.91 12.68 1.43
N ASP A 74 -11.96 13.99 1.72
CA ASP A 74 -12.82 14.94 1.02
C ASP A 74 -12.46 15.05 -0.46
N PHE A 75 -11.15 15.05 -0.76
CA PHE A 75 -10.67 15.06 -2.14
C PHE A 75 -11.07 13.79 -2.90
N SER A 76 -10.89 12.62 -2.28
CA SER A 76 -11.22 11.33 -2.90
C SER A 76 -12.71 11.18 -3.15
N THR A 77 -13.55 11.59 -2.19
CA THR A 77 -15.02 11.55 -2.31
C THR A 77 -15.48 12.44 -3.48
N LYS A 78 -14.99 13.68 -3.55
CA LYS A 78 -15.27 14.59 -4.69
C LYS A 78 -14.84 14.00 -6.03
N LEU A 79 -13.71 13.29 -6.07
CA LEU A 79 -13.22 12.64 -7.29
C LEU A 79 -14.16 11.51 -7.74
N THR A 80 -14.62 10.67 -6.82
CA THR A 80 -15.52 9.55 -7.15
C THR A 80 -16.92 10.05 -7.54
N ASP A 81 -17.43 11.06 -6.86
CA ASP A 81 -18.75 11.65 -7.17
C ASP A 81 -18.78 12.37 -8.53
N SER A 82 -17.68 13.03 -8.91
CA SER A 82 -17.57 13.67 -10.23
C SER A 82 -17.56 12.69 -11.41
N HIS A 83 -17.31 11.40 -11.18
CA HIS A 83 -17.34 10.35 -12.20
C HIS A 83 -18.65 9.53 -12.21
N SER A 84 -19.44 9.52 -11.14
CA SER A 84 -20.72 8.80 -11.11
C SER A 84 -21.87 9.57 -11.78
N GLY A 85 -21.69 10.87 -12.06
CA GLY A 85 -22.68 11.75 -12.71
C GLY A 85 -22.74 11.74 -14.24
N LYS A 86 -22.07 10.81 -14.94
CA LYS A 86 -22.14 10.67 -16.42
C LYS A 86 -22.53 9.28 -16.93
N SER A 87 -23.36 8.56 -16.18
CA SER A 87 -24.21 7.53 -16.77
C SER A 87 -25.65 8.02 -16.74
N HIS A 88 -25.99 8.86 -17.74
CA HIS A 88 -27.35 9.15 -18.18
C HIS A 88 -28.17 7.85 -18.24
N SER A 89 -29.35 7.82 -17.62
CA SER A 89 -30.67 8.21 -18.19
C SER A 89 -31.28 7.13 -19.08
#